data_AF-A0A7S2WUN2-F1
#
_entry.id   AF-A0A7S2WUN2-F1
#
_cell.length_a   1.000
_cell.length_b   1.000
_cell.length_c   1.000
_cell.angle_alpha   90.00
_cell.angle_beta   90.00
_cell.angle_gamma   90.00
#
_symmetry.space_group_name_H-M   'P 1'
#
loop_
_entity.id
_entity.type
_entity.pdbx_description
1 polymer ?
#
loop_
_entity_poly.entity_id
_entity_poly.type
_entity_poly.pdbx_seq_one_letter_code
_entity_poly.pdbx_strand_id
1 'polypeptide(L)'
;PHQIKFSARGGAIREEALALSLGGAVKHGFPGLIVVEGREDDVQEFVRRIQKLRWQHLVVRGEQTVPVPAESAIDDLRALPRGFAELGEDSAAMSALAALCREAGIIDLFLSAMKKYPAASPSSGGSSNSIPDPEQQAGAEAPESGSTGGDEGQTHRRRRRQQQQQQQKTGSG
;
A
#
# COMPACT_ATOMS: atom_id res chain seq x y z
N PRO A 1 -5.65 23.09 -10.10
CA PRO A 1 -4.81 21.87 -10.04
C PRO A 1 -5.10 21.02 -11.27
N HIS A 2 -4.18 21.01 -12.24
CA HIS A 2 -4.37 20.27 -13.49
C HIS A 2 -4.06 18.79 -13.22
N GLN A 3 -5.10 17.96 -13.14
CA GLN A 3 -4.95 16.51 -13.15
C GLN A 3 -4.44 16.09 -14.53
N ILE A 4 -3.24 15.53 -14.62
CA ILE A 4 -2.84 14.77 -15.81
C ILE A 4 -3.49 13.40 -15.65
N LYS A 5 -4.71 13.24 -16.20
CA LYS A 5 -5.34 11.92 -16.36
C LYS A 5 -4.48 11.16 -17.35
N PHE A 6 -3.74 10.18 -16.86
CA PHE A 6 -2.81 9.47 -17.71
C PHE A 6 -3.47 8.24 -18.33
N SER A 7 -4.16 8.44 -19.45
CA SER A 7 -4.83 7.38 -20.21
C SER A 7 -3.92 6.65 -21.23
N ALA A 8 -2.61 6.93 -21.26
CA ALA A 8 -1.68 6.35 -22.25
C ALA A 8 -0.57 5.44 -21.67
N ARG A 9 -0.42 5.33 -20.34
CA ARG A 9 0.71 4.61 -19.68
C ARG A 9 0.37 3.15 -19.39
N GLY A 10 -0.90 2.83 -19.14
CA GLY A 10 -1.33 1.46 -18.86
C GLY A 10 -1.18 0.54 -20.08
N GLY A 11 -1.57 1.07 -21.25
CA GLY A 11 -1.61 0.31 -22.49
C GLY A 11 -0.28 -0.36 -22.87
N ALA A 12 0.87 0.25 -22.57
CA ALA A 12 2.17 -0.33 -22.90
C ALA A 12 2.45 -1.64 -22.12
N ILE A 13 2.03 -1.72 -20.85
CA ILE A 13 2.21 -2.95 -20.05
C ILE A 13 1.31 -4.04 -20.62
N ARG A 14 0.06 -3.69 -20.93
CA ARG A 14 -0.91 -4.60 -21.52
C ARG A 14 -0.46 -5.10 -22.89
N GLU A 15 0.07 -4.22 -23.73
CA GLU A 15 0.56 -4.54 -25.07
C GLU A 15 1.72 -5.53 -25.02
N GLU A 16 2.71 -5.29 -24.14
CA GLU A 16 3.83 -6.22 -23.96
C GLU A 16 3.38 -7.59 -23.43
N ALA A 17 2.43 -7.62 -22.48
CA ALA A 17 1.90 -8.87 -21.96
C ALA A 17 1.17 -9.68 -23.04
N LEU A 18 0.34 -9.01 -23.85
CA LEU A 18 -0.39 -9.67 -24.95
C LEU A 18 0.54 -10.12 -26.07
N ALA A 19 1.58 -9.35 -26.40
CA ALA A 19 2.58 -9.72 -27.39
C ALA A 19 3.32 -11.03 -27.04
N LEU A 20 3.43 -11.34 -25.74
CA LEU A 20 4.07 -12.53 -25.20
C LEU A 20 3.04 -13.61 -24.78
N SER A 21 1.77 -13.45 -25.15
CA SER A 21 0.68 -14.37 -24.77
C SER A 21 0.61 -14.64 -23.26
N LEU A 22 0.87 -13.61 -22.45
CA LEU A 22 0.84 -13.70 -20.99
C LEU A 22 -0.59 -13.45 -20.46
N GLY A 23 -0.90 -14.15 -19.36
CA GLY A 23 -2.10 -13.96 -18.57
C GLY A 23 -1.81 -13.04 -17.37
N GLY A 24 -2.85 -12.46 -16.78
CA GLY A 24 -2.73 -11.74 -15.50
C GLY A 24 -3.39 -10.38 -15.50
N ALA A 25 -2.88 -9.50 -14.65
CA ALA A 25 -3.49 -8.20 -14.42
C ALA A 25 -2.49 -7.14 -13.94
N VAL A 26 -2.80 -5.88 -14.23
CA VAL A 26 -2.13 -4.70 -13.66
C VAL A 26 -3.16 -3.85 -12.91
N LYS A 27 -2.82 -3.45 -11.68
CA LYS A 27 -3.53 -2.40 -10.95
C LYS A 27 -2.73 -1.10 -11.04
N HIS A 28 -3.36 -0.08 -11.60
CA HIS A 28 -2.78 1.26 -11.68
C HIS A 28 -2.83 2.00 -10.33
N GLY A 29 -2.18 3.16 -10.27
CA GLY A 29 -2.14 4.00 -9.08
C GLY A 29 -1.09 3.58 -8.06
N PHE A 30 -1.28 4.00 -6.81
CA PHE A 30 -0.37 3.71 -5.70
C PHE A 30 -1.12 2.97 -4.57
N PRO A 31 -0.61 1.83 -4.08
CA PRO A 31 0.51 1.06 -4.63
C PRO A 31 0.11 0.40 -5.97
N GLY A 32 1.00 0.48 -6.97
CA GLY A 32 0.84 -0.16 -8.27
C GLY A 32 1.37 -1.59 -8.23
N LEU A 33 0.62 -2.54 -8.79
CA LEU A 33 0.95 -3.96 -8.75
C LEU A 33 0.69 -4.63 -10.09
N ILE A 34 1.60 -5.50 -10.51
CA ILE A 34 1.50 -6.29 -11.73
C ILE A 34 1.62 -7.76 -11.32
N VAL A 35 0.68 -8.58 -11.77
CA VAL A 35 0.74 -10.04 -11.69
C VAL A 35 0.69 -10.60 -13.10
N VAL A 36 1.57 -11.55 -13.40
CA VAL A 36 1.74 -12.10 -14.74
C VAL A 36 2.01 -13.59 -14.67
N GLU A 37 1.47 -14.34 -15.61
CA GLU A 37 1.65 -15.79 -15.74
C GLU A 37 1.83 -16.17 -17.21
N GLY A 38 2.72 -17.13 -17.45
CA GLY A 38 2.96 -17.72 -18.75
C GLY A 38 4.19 -18.61 -18.73
N ARG A 39 4.79 -18.85 -19.89
CA ARG A 39 6.06 -19.56 -19.98
C ARG A 39 7.14 -18.76 -19.27
N GLU A 40 8.08 -19.45 -18.64
CA GLU A 40 9.17 -18.80 -17.89
C GLU A 40 9.94 -17.81 -18.77
N ASP A 41 10.34 -18.22 -19.98
CA ASP A 41 11.06 -17.37 -20.93
C ASP A 41 10.27 -16.10 -21.30
N ASP A 42 8.96 -16.23 -21.51
CA ASP A 42 8.07 -15.12 -21.89
C ASP A 42 7.87 -14.16 -20.70
N VAL A 43 7.75 -14.67 -19.48
CA VAL A 43 7.67 -13.85 -18.27
C VAL A 43 8.98 -13.08 -18.03
N GLN A 44 10.13 -13.74 -18.19
CA GLN A 44 11.44 -13.11 -18.07
C GLN A 44 11.66 -12.05 -19.15
N GLU A 45 11.23 -12.31 -20.39
CA GLU A 45 11.22 -11.33 -21.48
C GLU A 45 10.36 -10.11 -21.13
N PHE A 46 9.13 -10.34 -20.67
CA PHE A 46 8.21 -9.28 -20.26
C PHE A 46 8.81 -8.40 -19.18
N VAL A 47 9.36 -8.98 -18.10
CA VAL A 47 10.03 -8.24 -17.02
C VAL A 47 11.16 -7.37 -17.58
N ARG A 48 11.97 -7.91 -18.49
CA ARG A 48 13.07 -7.17 -19.11
C ARG A 48 12.59 -6.02 -19.99
N ARG A 49 11.46 -6.18 -20.70
CA ARG A 49 10.88 -5.12 -21.55
C ARG A 49 10.28 -4.00 -20.71
N ILE A 50 9.48 -4.33 -19.69
CA ILE A 50 8.85 -3.32 -18.84
C ILE A 50 9.87 -2.60 -17.95
N GLN A 51 10.97 -3.25 -17.53
CA GLN A 51 12.04 -2.58 -16.77
C GLN A 51 12.80 -1.53 -17.60
N LYS A 52 12.85 -1.69 -18.93
CA LYS A 52 13.44 -0.68 -19.83
C LYS A 52 12.57 0.56 -19.97
N LEU A 53 11.30 0.50 -19.54
CA LEU A 53 10.42 1.66 -19.53
C LEU A 53 10.88 2.62 -18.43
N ARG A 54 11.56 3.69 -18.84
CA ARG A 54 12.22 4.67 -17.96
C ARG A 54 11.29 5.41 -16.99
N TRP A 55 9.98 5.26 -17.15
CA TRP A 55 8.96 5.99 -16.40
C TRP A 55 8.41 5.22 -15.20
N GLN A 56 8.81 3.96 -14.98
CA GLN A 56 8.31 3.14 -13.87
C GLN A 56 9.44 2.58 -13.01
N HIS A 57 9.36 2.82 -11.70
CA HIS A 57 10.21 2.14 -10.73
C HIS A 57 9.63 0.74 -10.46
N LEU A 58 10.11 -0.26 -11.19
CA LEU A 58 9.63 -1.64 -11.12
C LEU A 58 10.59 -2.52 -10.30
N VAL A 59 10.05 -3.30 -9.38
CA VAL A 59 10.80 -4.28 -8.59
C VAL A 59 10.02 -5.58 -8.59
N VAL A 60 10.65 -6.67 -9.00
CA VAL A 60 10.07 -8.01 -8.86
C VAL A 60 10.04 -8.37 -7.38
N ARG A 61 8.85 -8.72 -6.87
CA ARG A 61 8.63 -8.96 -5.42
C ARG A 61 8.49 -10.42 -5.04
N GLY A 62 8.29 -11.28 -6.03
CA GLY A 62 8.17 -12.71 -5.85
C GLY A 62 7.97 -13.37 -7.21
N GLU A 63 8.43 -14.62 -7.31
CA GLU A 63 8.34 -15.47 -8.48
C GLU A 63 7.96 -16.87 -8.01
N GLN A 64 7.20 -17.59 -8.83
CA GLN A 64 6.81 -18.97 -8.56
C GLN A 64 6.80 -19.71 -9.89
N THR A 65 7.47 -20.86 -9.93
CA THR A 65 7.52 -21.74 -11.10
C THR A 65 6.83 -23.05 -10.75
N VAL A 66 5.98 -23.52 -11.65
CA VAL A 66 5.27 -24.79 -11.51
C VAL A 66 5.69 -25.70 -12.67
N PRO A 67 6.12 -26.95 -12.41
CA PRO A 67 6.47 -27.88 -13.47
C PRO A 67 5.24 -28.25 -14.30
N VAL A 68 5.36 -28.15 -15.61
CA VAL A 68 4.31 -28.54 -16.56
C VAL A 68 4.59 -29.95 -17.07
N PRO A 69 3.65 -30.90 -16.93
CA PRO A 69 3.79 -32.23 -17.51
C PRO A 69 3.98 -32.16 -19.03
N ALA A 70 4.83 -33.02 -19.60
CA ALA A 70 5.17 -33.00 -21.02
C ALA A 70 3.96 -33.14 -21.95
N GLU A 71 2.90 -33.80 -21.49
CA GLU A 71 1.67 -34.08 -22.24
C GLU A 71 0.61 -32.97 -22.10
N SER A 72 0.89 -31.90 -21.37
CA SER A 72 -0.08 -30.83 -21.08
C SER A 72 0.31 -29.54 -21.79
N ALA A 73 -0.67 -28.87 -22.40
CA ALA A 73 -0.47 -27.51 -22.88
C ALA A 73 -0.43 -26.56 -21.68
N ILE A 74 0.55 -25.65 -21.67
CA ILE A 74 0.72 -24.65 -20.60
C ILE A 74 -0.56 -23.84 -20.40
N ASP A 75 -1.26 -23.53 -21.50
CA ASP A 75 -2.49 -22.75 -21.48
C ASP A 75 -3.67 -23.41 -20.77
N ASP A 76 -3.64 -24.74 -20.62
CA ASP A 76 -4.68 -25.50 -19.91
C ASP A 76 -4.43 -25.55 -18.41
N LEU A 77 -3.20 -25.24 -17.98
CA LEU A 77 -2.77 -25.23 -16.58
C LEU A 77 -2.73 -23.83 -15.99
N ARG A 78 -3.05 -22.79 -16.78
CA ARG A 78 -3.02 -21.41 -16.31
C ARG A 78 -4.06 -21.16 -15.22
N ALA A 79 -3.63 -20.50 -14.15
CA ALA A 79 -4.47 -20.14 -13.02
C ALA A 79 -5.05 -18.71 -13.14
N LEU A 80 -4.36 -17.82 -13.85
CA LEU A 80 -4.80 -16.45 -14.10
C LEU A 80 -5.68 -16.35 -15.36
N PRO A 81 -6.53 -15.32 -15.45
CA PRO A 81 -7.33 -15.08 -16.65
C PRO A 81 -6.49 -15.02 -17.92
N ARG A 82 -7.03 -15.57 -19.00
CA ARG A 82 -6.42 -15.42 -20.33
C ARG A 82 -6.48 -13.96 -20.76
N GLY A 83 -5.37 -13.48 -21.31
CA GLY A 83 -5.17 -12.06 -21.61
C GLY A 83 -4.75 -11.26 -20.37
N PHE A 84 -4.70 -9.94 -20.52
CA PHE A 84 -4.14 -9.06 -19.50
C PHE A 84 -5.14 -7.97 -19.10
N ALA A 85 -5.60 -8.05 -17.86
CA ALA A 85 -6.61 -7.14 -17.31
C ALA A 85 -5.99 -5.85 -16.76
N GLU A 86 -6.58 -4.72 -17.09
CA GLU A 86 -6.23 -3.42 -16.50
C GLU A 86 -7.26 -3.05 -15.43
N LEU A 87 -6.79 -2.94 -14.20
CA LEU A 87 -7.58 -2.57 -13.04
C LEU A 87 -7.35 -1.10 -12.69
N GLY A 88 -8.39 -0.45 -12.19
CA GLY A 88 -8.35 0.95 -11.78
C GLY A 88 -7.43 1.23 -10.59
N GLU A 89 -7.47 2.47 -10.11
CA GLU A 89 -6.56 2.94 -9.05
C GLU A 89 -7.15 2.75 -7.64
N ASP A 90 -8.46 2.52 -7.53
CA ASP A 90 -9.20 2.51 -6.28
C ASP A 90 -8.97 1.27 -5.39
N SER A 91 -9.57 1.29 -4.20
CA SER A 91 -9.51 0.16 -3.26
C SER A 91 -10.23 -1.08 -3.81
N ALA A 92 -11.28 -0.91 -4.61
CA ALA A 92 -11.99 -2.00 -5.25
C ALA A 92 -11.07 -2.78 -6.22
N ALA A 93 -10.24 -2.08 -6.99
CA ALA A 93 -9.24 -2.67 -7.88
C ALA A 93 -8.17 -3.46 -7.12
N MET A 94 -7.76 -2.99 -5.93
CA MET A 94 -6.85 -3.76 -5.07
C MET A 94 -7.50 -5.05 -4.56
N SER A 95 -8.74 -4.95 -4.08
CA SER A 95 -9.52 -6.10 -3.62
C SER A 95 -9.76 -7.12 -4.73
N ALA A 96 -10.06 -6.65 -5.95
CA ALA A 96 -10.21 -7.50 -7.13
C ALA A 96 -8.91 -8.24 -7.47
N LEU A 97 -7.76 -7.54 -7.43
CA LEU A 97 -6.46 -8.17 -7.64
C LEU A 97 -6.13 -9.21 -6.57
N ALA A 98 -6.43 -8.91 -5.30
CA ALA A 98 -6.24 -9.86 -4.20
C ALA A 98 -7.14 -11.10 -4.32
N ALA A 99 -8.39 -10.92 -4.77
CA ALA A 99 -9.31 -12.02 -5.03
C ALA A 99 -8.79 -12.92 -6.17
N LEU A 100 -8.36 -12.31 -7.28
CA LEU A 100 -7.76 -13.01 -8.42
C LEU A 100 -6.52 -13.82 -8.00
N CYS A 101 -5.61 -13.25 -7.19
CA CYS A 101 -4.46 -14.00 -6.68
C CYS A 101 -4.85 -15.14 -5.71
N ARG A 102 -5.95 -14.98 -4.96
CA ARG A 102 -6.45 -16.04 -4.06
C ARG A 102 -7.07 -17.19 -4.86
N GLU A 103 -7.88 -16.87 -5.85
CA GLU A 103 -8.50 -17.86 -6.74
C GLU A 103 -7.45 -18.64 -7.54
N ALA A 104 -6.38 -17.98 -7.94
CA ALA A 104 -5.23 -18.60 -8.62
C ALA A 104 -4.24 -19.31 -7.67
N GLY A 105 -4.47 -19.30 -6.35
CA GLY A 105 -3.59 -19.97 -5.38
C GLY A 105 -2.22 -19.33 -5.16
N ILE A 106 -2.02 -18.07 -5.55
CA ILE A 106 -0.74 -17.32 -5.47
C ILE A 106 -0.82 -16.11 -4.50
N ILE A 107 -1.71 -16.17 -3.52
CA ILE A 107 -1.95 -15.06 -2.58
C ILE A 107 -0.69 -14.64 -1.80
N ASP A 108 0.23 -15.57 -1.54
CA ASP A 108 1.48 -15.27 -0.83
C ASP A 108 2.42 -14.36 -1.63
N LEU A 109 2.42 -14.47 -2.97
CA LEU A 109 3.15 -13.54 -3.85
C LEU A 109 2.56 -12.14 -3.75
N PHE A 110 1.23 -12.02 -3.75
CA PHE A 110 0.54 -10.74 -3.55
C PHE A 110 0.90 -10.11 -2.21
N LEU A 111 0.83 -10.86 -1.11
CA LEU A 111 1.16 -10.36 0.23
C LEU A 111 2.64 -9.96 0.34
N SER A 112 3.54 -10.68 -0.32
CA SER A 112 4.97 -10.35 -0.37
C SER A 112 5.23 -9.01 -1.07
N ALA A 113 4.45 -8.67 -2.10
CA ALA A 113 4.50 -7.36 -2.72
C ALA A 113 3.98 -6.24 -1.80
N MET A 114 3.00 -6.55 -0.95
CA MET A 114 2.37 -5.60 -0.02
C MET A 114 3.23 -5.27 1.22
N LYS A 115 4.07 -6.20 1.71
CA LYS A 115 4.81 -6.07 3.00
C LYS A 115 5.72 -4.84 3.15
N LYS A 116 6.09 -4.14 2.08
CA LYS A 116 6.87 -2.87 2.18
C LYS A 116 6.00 -1.61 2.22
N TYR A 117 4.68 -1.76 2.18
CA TYR A 117 3.75 -0.66 2.35
C TYR A 117 3.11 -0.81 3.74
N PRO A 118 3.28 0.16 4.66
CA PRO A 118 2.51 0.15 5.88
C PRO A 118 1.03 0.12 5.49
N ALA A 119 0.26 -0.78 6.11
CA ALA A 119 -1.18 -0.86 5.88
C ALA A 119 -1.78 0.56 5.99
N ALA A 120 -2.58 0.95 4.99
CA ALA A 120 -3.26 2.23 4.99
C ALA A 120 -3.94 2.40 6.35
N SER A 121 -3.57 3.45 7.08
CA SER A 121 -4.09 3.72 8.41
C SER A 121 -5.62 3.71 8.36
N PRO A 122 -6.30 2.91 9.20
CA PRO A 122 -7.75 2.90 9.20
C PRO A 122 -8.24 4.29 9.54
N SER A 123 -9.03 4.88 8.64
CA SER A 123 -9.76 6.12 8.91
C SER A 123 -10.62 5.91 10.14
N SER A 124 -10.24 6.59 11.22
CA SER A 124 -10.95 6.69 12.48
C SER A 124 -12.41 7.12 12.27
N GLY A 125 -13.32 6.16 12.39
CA GLY A 125 -14.74 6.39 12.64
C GLY A 125 -15.03 5.89 14.05
N GLY A 126 -15.12 6.80 15.01
CA GLY A 126 -15.34 6.49 16.41
C GLY A 126 -16.74 5.94 16.68
N SER A 127 -16.82 5.02 17.63
CA SER A 127 -17.98 4.84 18.48
C SER A 127 -17.50 4.34 19.84
N SER A 128 -17.46 5.27 20.78
CA SER A 128 -17.36 5.04 22.21
C SER A 128 -18.50 4.14 22.69
N ASN A 129 -18.19 3.18 23.56
CA ASN A 129 -19.11 2.85 24.65
C ASN A 129 -18.33 2.52 25.92
N SER A 130 -18.64 3.29 26.96
CA SER A 130 -18.06 3.33 28.29
C SER A 130 -18.51 2.16 29.16
N ILE A 131 -17.66 1.68 30.08
CA ILE A 131 -18.05 1.26 31.45
C ILE A 131 -16.86 1.54 32.41
N PRO A 132 -17.07 2.18 33.59
CA PRO A 132 -16.03 2.53 34.55
C PRO A 132 -15.74 1.44 35.61
N ASP A 133 -14.66 1.70 36.38
CA ASP A 133 -13.99 0.99 37.49
C ASP A 133 -14.79 0.02 38.38
N PRO A 134 -14.05 -0.91 39.01
CA PRO A 134 -14.16 -1.05 40.47
C PRO A 134 -12.80 -1.15 41.19
N GLU A 135 -12.53 -0.13 42.00
CA GLU A 135 -12.29 -0.22 43.45
C GLU A 135 -11.66 -1.51 44.03
N GLN A 136 -10.47 -1.38 44.63
CA GLN A 136 -10.02 -2.09 45.85
C GLN A 136 -8.66 -1.49 46.31
N GLN A 137 -8.65 -0.57 47.29
CA GLN A 137 -8.47 -0.79 48.74
C GLN A 137 -7.16 -1.51 49.16
N ALA A 138 -6.25 -0.81 49.84
CA ALA A 138 -6.19 -0.77 51.31
C ALA A 138 -4.85 -0.25 51.87
N GLY A 139 -4.96 0.68 52.84
CA GLY A 139 -4.10 0.83 54.03
C GLY A 139 -2.83 1.66 53.89
N ALA A 140 -2.31 2.34 54.92
CA ALA A 140 -2.80 2.78 56.24
C ALA A 140 -1.67 3.68 56.81
N GLU A 141 -2.04 4.63 57.68
CA GLU A 141 -1.23 5.24 58.74
C GLU A 141 -0.08 6.23 58.40
N ALA A 142 -0.33 7.48 58.80
CA ALA A 142 0.65 8.47 59.28
C ALA A 142 1.11 8.06 60.71
N PRO A 143 2.16 8.63 61.36
CA PRO A 143 2.42 10.08 61.35
C PRO A 143 3.86 10.61 61.58
N GLU A 144 3.96 11.93 61.39
CA GLU A 144 4.83 12.95 62.00
C GLU A 144 6.37 13.00 61.83
N SER A 145 6.79 14.21 61.44
CA SER A 145 7.98 14.98 61.86
C SER A 145 9.33 14.72 61.17
N GLY A 146 9.92 15.79 60.63
CA GLY A 146 11.32 15.79 60.18
C GLY A 146 11.64 16.91 59.21
N SER A 147 12.34 17.92 59.71
CA SER A 147 12.69 19.18 59.06
C SER A 147 13.87 19.08 58.07
N THR A 148 14.03 20.15 57.28
CA THR A 148 15.24 20.67 56.60
C THR A 148 15.63 20.18 55.19
N GLY A 149 15.62 21.14 54.25
CA GLY A 149 16.86 21.50 53.52
C GLY A 149 16.91 21.24 52.02
N GLY A 150 17.22 22.30 51.25
CA GLY A 150 17.86 22.25 49.92
C GLY A 150 16.88 22.26 48.75
N ASP A 151 16.61 23.39 48.08
CA ASP A 151 17.44 24.08 47.08
C ASP A 151 17.24 23.50 45.66
N GLU A 152 17.31 24.40 44.67
CA GLU A 152 17.33 24.17 43.21
C GLU A 152 16.00 24.24 42.42
N GLY A 153 15.89 25.32 41.63
CA GLY A 153 15.40 25.17 40.24
C GLY A 153 14.17 25.95 39.79
N GLN A 154 14.09 27.26 40.05
CA GLN A 154 13.09 28.12 39.39
C GLN A 154 13.29 28.20 37.86
N THR A 155 12.29 27.66 37.16
CA THR A 155 11.70 28.09 35.90
C THR A 155 12.32 29.33 35.22
N HIS A 156 12.79 29.17 33.99
CA HIS A 156 12.95 30.27 33.04
C HIS A 156 11.94 30.23 31.90
N ARG A 157 11.19 31.34 31.85
CA ARG A 157 10.28 31.80 30.82
C ARG A 157 10.96 31.93 29.45
N ARG A 158 10.17 31.76 28.38
CA ARG A 158 9.85 32.73 27.29
C ARG A 158 9.42 31.97 26.04
N ARG A 159 8.14 31.96 25.64
CA ARG A 159 7.42 33.00 24.85
C ARG A 159 8.24 33.64 23.69
N ARG A 160 7.94 33.19 22.47
CA ARG A 160 7.81 33.93 21.19
C ARG A 160 6.69 33.19 20.44
N ARG A 161 5.53 33.71 20.05
CA ARG A 161 5.01 34.99 19.53
C ARG A 161 5.54 35.37 18.13
N GLN A 162 4.55 35.62 17.24
CA GLN A 162 4.58 36.20 15.87
C GLN A 162 5.02 35.25 14.75
N GLN A 163 4.41 35.22 13.57
CA GLN A 163 3.73 36.24 12.72
C GLN A 163 2.43 35.64 12.12
N GLN A 164 1.28 36.29 11.92
CA GLN A 164 0.89 37.63 11.42
C GLN A 164 1.14 37.86 9.92
N GLN A 165 0.04 37.91 9.14
CA GLN A 165 -0.34 38.87 8.08
C GLN A 165 -1.20 38.16 7.02
N GLN A 166 -2.48 38.50 6.85
CA GLN A 166 -3.02 39.65 6.10
C GLN A 166 -2.69 39.57 4.60
N GLN A 167 -3.52 39.92 3.63
CA GLN A 167 -4.94 40.32 3.48
C GLN A 167 -5.13 40.50 1.95
N GLN A 168 -6.37 40.31 1.47
CA GLN A 168 -7.04 41.03 0.36
C GLN A 168 -6.47 41.06 -1.07
N LYS A 169 -7.36 40.79 -2.05
CA LYS A 169 -7.84 41.69 -3.14
C LYS A 169 -8.50 40.81 -4.23
N THR A 170 -9.83 40.79 -4.36
CA THR A 170 -10.65 41.65 -5.25
C THR A 170 -10.04 41.86 -6.63
N GLY A 171 -10.67 41.26 -7.64
CA GLY A 171 -10.43 41.52 -9.06
C GLY A 171 -11.72 41.26 -9.84
N SER A 172 -12.41 42.35 -10.16
CA SER A 172 -13.55 42.43 -11.08
C SER A 172 -13.18 41.96 -12.48
N GLY A 173 -14.17 41.35 -13.13
CA GLY A 173 -14.32 41.21 -14.58
C GLY A 173 -15.80 41.03 -14.86
#